data_AF-A0A350JF96-F1
#
_entry.id   AF-A0A350JF96-F1
#
_cell.length_a   1.000
_cell.length_b   1.000
_cell.length_c   1.000
_cell.angle_alpha   90.00
_cell.angle_beta   90.00
_cell.angle_gamma   90.00
#
_symmetry.space_group_name_H-M   'P 1'
#
loop_
_entity.id
_entity.type
_entity.pdbx_description
1 polymer ?
#
loop_
_entity_poly.entity_id
_entity_poly.type
_entity_poly.pdbx_seq_one_letter_code
_entity_poly.pdbx_strand_id
1 'polypeptide(L)'
;MISEHIWQRTPGKFLTKCRVINAYGEKPDLPTNILRNLIRLVPFEILSCLSDRGWHDRWSDTYVVPDEEYDKLKKLLDEQKE
;
A
#
# COMPACT_ATOMS: atom_id res chain seq x y z
N MET A 1 12.44 -3.39 5.59
CA MET A 1 11.33 -4.15 4.97
C MET A 1 11.07 -5.43 5.75
N ILE A 2 10.55 -5.32 6.97
CA ILE A 2 10.03 -6.44 7.77
C ILE A 2 8.71 -5.96 8.37
N SER A 3 8.73 -4.75 8.92
CA SER A 3 7.54 -4.05 9.41
C SER A 3 6.44 -3.85 8.37
N GLU A 4 6.79 -3.48 7.13
CA GLU A 4 5.80 -3.31 6.07
C GLU A 4 5.18 -4.64 5.60
N HIS A 5 5.83 -5.77 5.84
CA HIS A 5 5.28 -7.09 5.50
C HIS A 5 4.49 -7.71 6.66
N ILE A 6 4.97 -7.56 7.90
CA ILE A 6 4.29 -8.08 9.09
C ILE A 6 3.06 -7.23 9.45
N TRP A 7 3.20 -5.90 9.38
CA TRP A 7 2.15 -4.97 9.81
C TRP A 7 1.47 -4.21 8.68
N GLN A 8 1.85 -4.45 7.40
CA GLN A 8 1.34 -3.68 6.24
C GLN A 8 1.57 -2.16 6.38
N ARG A 9 2.47 -1.80 7.30
CA ARG A 9 2.70 -0.44 7.79
C ARG A 9 4.16 -0.28 8.17
N THR A 10 4.74 0.83 7.77
CA THR A 10 6.00 1.32 8.34
C THR A 10 5.70 2.17 9.58
N PRO A 11 6.67 2.40 10.48
CA PRO A 11 6.47 3.24 11.66
C PRO A 11 5.92 4.65 11.32
N GLY A 12 6.32 5.23 10.19
CA GLY A 12 5.72 6.48 9.70
C GLY A 12 4.23 6.35 9.34
N LYS A 13 3.80 5.19 8.83
CA LYS A 13 2.39 4.91 8.53
C LYS A 13 1.55 4.63 9.77
N PHE A 14 2.17 4.19 10.86
CA PHE A 14 1.51 4.17 12.17
C PHE A 14 1.16 5.58 12.64
N LEU A 15 2.06 6.53 12.43
CA LEU A 15 1.82 7.93 12.78
C LEU A 15 0.72 8.56 11.92
N THR A 16 0.71 8.27 10.61
CA THR A 16 -0.32 8.79 9.68
C THR A 16 -1.61 7.97 9.67
N LYS A 17 -1.71 6.90 10.48
CA LYS A 17 -2.84 5.96 10.49
C LYS A 17 -3.21 5.42 9.10
N CYS A 18 -2.22 5.15 8.26
CA CYS A 18 -2.43 4.59 6.92
C CYS A 18 -1.96 3.13 6.86
N ARG A 19 -2.53 2.33 5.95
CA ARG A 19 -2.19 0.94 5.66
C ARG A 19 -1.93 0.77 4.17
N VAL A 20 -1.01 -0.12 3.82
CA VAL A 20 -0.81 -0.53 2.42
C VAL A 20 -1.62 -1.79 2.16
N ILE A 21 -2.47 -1.74 1.14
CA ILE A 21 -3.25 -2.88 0.65
C ILE A 21 -2.97 -3.14 -0.83
N ASN A 22 -3.31 -4.31 -1.33
CA ASN A 22 -3.40 -4.60 -2.77
C ASN A 22 -4.78 -4.19 -3.33
N ALA A 23 -4.99 -4.37 -4.64
CA ALA A 23 -6.30 -4.12 -5.27
C ALA A 23 -7.47 -4.95 -4.70
N TYR A 24 -7.20 -6.03 -3.97
CA TYR A 24 -8.21 -6.88 -3.34
C TYR A 24 -8.49 -6.50 -1.88
N GLY A 25 -7.89 -5.42 -1.36
CA GLY A 25 -8.04 -5.02 0.05
C GLY A 25 -7.24 -5.88 1.03
N GLU A 26 -6.36 -6.73 0.54
CA GLU A 26 -5.55 -7.63 1.34
C GLU A 26 -4.12 -7.13 1.52
N LYS A 27 -3.36 -7.86 2.35
CA LYS A 27 -1.94 -7.59 2.58
C LYS A 27 -1.15 -7.71 1.27
N PRO A 28 -0.27 -6.74 0.94
CA PRO A 28 0.59 -6.86 -0.23
C PRO A 28 1.56 -8.02 -0.06
N ASP A 29 1.74 -8.78 -1.14
CA ASP A 29 2.60 -9.96 -1.14
C ASP A 29 4.09 -9.59 -1.07
N LEU A 30 4.96 -10.56 -0.76
CA LEU A 30 6.40 -10.38 -0.72
C LEU A 30 7.00 -9.81 -2.03
N PRO A 31 6.69 -10.35 -3.23
CA PRO A 31 7.23 -9.84 -4.49
C PRO A 31 6.72 -8.43 -4.77
N THR A 32 5.49 -8.08 -4.37
CA THR A 32 4.94 -6.72 -4.50
C THR A 32 5.76 -5.71 -3.71
N ASN A 33 6.14 -6.05 -2.47
CA ASN A 33 6.99 -5.18 -1.65
C ASN A 33 8.42 -5.05 -2.18
N ILE A 34 8.98 -6.14 -2.73
CA ILE A 34 10.30 -6.11 -3.38
C ILE A 34 10.25 -5.22 -4.62
N LEU A 35 9.21 -5.37 -5.45
CA LEU A 35 9.00 -4.55 -6.64
C LEU A 35 8.89 -3.07 -6.28
N ARG A 36 8.11 -2.70 -5.26
CA ARG A 36 8.03 -1.31 -4.75
C ARG A 36 9.38 -0.75 -4.34
N ASN A 37 10.24 -1.57 -3.77
CA ASN A 37 11.57 -1.14 -3.35
C ASN A 37 12.51 -0.95 -4.54
N LEU A 38 12.48 -1.86 -5.51
CA LEU A 38 13.25 -1.75 -6.74
C LEU A 38 12.84 -0.53 -7.56
N ILE A 39 11.55 -0.23 -7.62
CA ILE A 39 11.05 0.95 -8.33
C ILE A 39 11.48 2.24 -7.65
N ARG A 40 11.51 2.30 -6.31
CA ARG A 40 12.04 3.44 -5.55
C ARG A 40 13.53 3.73 -5.80
N LEU A 41 14.28 2.77 -6.33
CA LEU A 41 15.68 2.93 -6.72
C LEU A 41 15.82 3.59 -8.10
N VAL A 42 14.74 3.69 -8.88
CA VAL A 42 14.75 4.34 -10.19
C VAL A 42 15.06 5.84 -9.99
N PRO A 43 16.15 6.35 -10.59
CA PRO A 43 16.42 7.78 -10.57
C PRO A 43 15.21 8.49 -11.21
N PHE A 44 14.73 9.58 -10.60
CA PHE A 44 13.50 10.32 -10.95
C PHE A 44 12.18 9.86 -10.31
N GLU A 45 12.15 8.89 -9.39
CA GLU A 45 10.94 8.57 -8.61
C GLU A 45 10.35 9.77 -7.83
N ILE A 46 11.20 10.72 -7.43
CA ILE A 46 10.78 11.94 -6.73
C ILE A 46 9.84 12.78 -7.60
N LEU A 47 10.02 12.77 -8.93
CA LEU A 47 9.09 13.45 -9.86
C LEU A 47 7.73 12.76 -9.90
N SER A 48 7.67 11.47 -9.58
CA SER A 48 6.40 10.78 -9.47
C SER A 48 5.58 11.20 -8.25
N CYS A 49 6.19 11.80 -7.22
CA CYS A 49 5.46 12.38 -6.09
C CYS A 49 4.67 13.66 -6.47
N LEU A 50 4.90 14.24 -7.66
CA LEU A 50 4.06 15.31 -8.20
C LEU A 50 2.75 14.79 -8.82
N SER A 51 2.67 13.47 -9.04
CA SER A 51 1.49 12.79 -9.57
C SER A 51 0.64 12.24 -8.42
N ASP A 52 -0.67 12.11 -8.64
CA ASP A 52 -1.65 11.58 -7.68
C ASP A 52 -1.26 10.21 -7.10
N ARG A 53 -0.54 9.41 -7.89
CA ARG A 53 0.07 8.14 -7.47
C ARG A 53 1.54 8.04 -7.87
N GLY A 54 2.38 7.61 -6.93
CA GLY A 54 3.79 7.28 -7.14
C GLY A 54 3.95 6.11 -8.12
N TRP A 55 4.99 6.11 -8.96
CA TRP A 55 5.24 5.02 -9.93
C TRP A 55 5.46 3.71 -9.19
N HIS A 56 6.13 3.74 -8.04
CA HIS A 56 6.24 2.56 -7.20
C HIS A 56 4.89 1.97 -6.80
N ASP A 57 3.90 2.78 -6.42
CA ASP A 57 2.57 2.29 -6.02
C ASP A 57 1.73 1.87 -7.24
N ARG A 58 1.89 2.55 -8.39
CA ARG A 58 1.20 2.22 -9.64
C ARG A 58 1.70 0.91 -10.26
N TRP A 59 3.00 0.67 -10.29
CA TRP A 59 3.57 -0.51 -10.92
C TRP A 59 3.53 -1.73 -10.01
N SER A 60 3.42 -1.54 -8.70
CA SER A 60 3.20 -2.63 -7.75
C SER A 60 1.74 -2.93 -7.47
N ASP A 61 0.81 -2.17 -8.06
CA ASP A 61 -0.62 -2.26 -7.80
C ASP A 61 -0.95 -2.29 -6.30
N THR A 62 -0.32 -1.37 -5.56
CA THR A 62 -0.63 -1.15 -4.14
C THR A 62 -1.36 0.16 -3.94
N TYR A 63 -2.04 0.23 -2.81
CA TYR A 63 -2.84 1.38 -2.42
C TYR A 63 -2.56 1.70 -0.95
N VAL A 64 -2.42 2.99 -0.65
CA VAL A 64 -2.28 3.49 0.71
C VAL A 64 -3.63 4.04 1.15
N VAL A 65 -4.27 3.34 2.08
CA VAL A 65 -5.60 3.70 2.59
C VAL A 65 -5.55 4.08 4.08
N PRO A 66 -6.36 5.05 4.52
CA PRO A 66 -6.55 5.33 5.95
C PRO A 66 -7.13 4.11 6.69
N ASP A 67 -6.85 3.99 7.99
CA ASP A 67 -7.42 2.92 8.84
C ASP A 67 -8.95 2.86 8.77
N GLU A 68 -9.59 4.04 8.77
CA GLU A 68 -11.04 4.18 8.73
C GLU A 68 -11.62 3.67 7.41
N GLU A 69 -10.95 3.91 6.29
CA GLU A 69 -11.36 3.39 4.98
C GLU A 69 -11.10 1.90 4.86
N TYR A 70 -9.98 1.41 5.41
CA TYR A 70 -9.68 -0.01 5.44
C TYR A 70 -10.75 -0.82 6.20
N ASP A 71 -11.21 -0.33 7.36
CA ASP A 71 -12.27 -0.99 8.13
C ASP A 71 -13.60 -1.01 7.36
N LYS A 72 -13.95 0.10 6.68
CA LYS A 72 -15.13 0.18 5.81
C LYS A 72 -15.03 -0.79 4.64
N LEU A 73 -13.91 -0.80 3.92
CA LEU A 73 -13.66 -1.72 2.81
C LEU A 73 -13.81 -3.17 3.25
N LYS A 74 -13.28 -3.51 4.44
CA LYS A 74 -13.39 -4.86 4.98
C LYS A 74 -14.83 -5.25 5.30
N LYS A 75 -15.64 -4.36 5.86
CA LYS A 75 -17.08 -4.58 6.08
C LYS A 75 -17.82 -4.79 4.76
N LEU A 76 -17.59 -3.91 3.78
CA LEU A 76 -18.21 -4.03 2.45
C LEU A 76 -17.83 -5.35 1.75
N LEU A 77 -16.58 -5.78 1.87
CA LEU A 77 -16.13 -7.06 1.32
C LEU A 77 -16.76 -8.28 2.02
N ASP A 78 -17.05 -8.16 3.32
CA ASP A 78 -17.75 -9.19 4.10
C ASP A 78 -19.23 -9.25 3.71
N GLU A 79 -19.88 -8.09 3.58
CA GLU A 79 -21.27 -7.95 3.10
C GLU A 79 -21.48 -8.47 1.67
N GLN A 80 -20.45 -8.43 0.81
CA GLN A 80 -20.51 -8.99 -0.55
C GLN A 80 -20.23 -10.51 -0.60
N LYS A 81 -19.76 -11.10 0.50
CA LYS A 81 -19.50 -12.54 0.62
C LYS A 81 -20.69 -13.33 1.16
N GLU A 82 -21.64 -12.67 1.84
CA GLU A 82 -22.97 -13.21 2.18
C GLU A 82 -23.90 -13.23 0.96
#